data_AF-A0A2N2RCM4-F1
#
_entry.id   AF-A0A2N2RCM4-F1
#
_cell.length_a   1.000
_cell.length_b   1.000
_cell.length_c   1.000
_cell.angle_alpha   90.00
_cell.angle_beta   90.00
_cell.angle_gamma   90.00
#
_symmetry.space_group_name_H-M   'P 1'
#
loop_
_entity.id
_entity.type
_entity.pdbx_description
1 polymer ?
#
loop_
_entity_poly.entity_id
_entity_poly.type
_entity_poly.pdbx_seq_one_letter_code
_entity_poly.pdbx_strand_id
1 'polypeptide(L)'
;MWLLVAREPRANASYWTGRRWFSALDAVAWPMVWVLLVSQFDVPVGIVGPMVVAIALLFSAERIHRAVWVNHRYWFTTWRWGRIVIALMVIGLVLKFTVSA
;
A
#
# COMPACT_ATOMS: atom_id res chain seq x y z
N MET A 1 -8.25 -17.32 -31.50
CA MET A 1 -9.45 -16.80 -30.79
C MET A 1 -9.00 -16.19 -29.48
N TRP A 2 -9.29 -14.92 -29.24
CA TRP A 2 -8.96 -14.26 -27.97
C TRP A 2 -10.11 -14.43 -26.99
N LEU A 3 -9.90 -15.20 -25.93
CA LEU A 3 -10.84 -15.33 -24.81
C LEU A 3 -10.67 -14.10 -23.91
N LEU A 4 -11.53 -13.10 -24.11
CA LEU A 4 -11.68 -11.99 -23.18
C LEU A 4 -12.46 -12.47 -21.96
N VAL A 5 -11.72 -12.89 -20.92
CA VAL A 5 -12.30 -13.20 -19.61
C VAL A 5 -12.63 -11.88 -18.91
N ALA A 6 -13.86 -11.38 -19.12
CA ALA A 6 -14.39 -10.28 -18.33
C ALA A 6 -14.66 -10.79 -16.91
N ARG A 7 -13.79 -10.43 -15.95
CA ARG A 7 -14.07 -10.70 -14.53
C ARG A 7 -15.27 -9.88 -14.09
N GLU A 8 -16.23 -10.51 -13.42
CA GLU A 8 -17.33 -9.79 -12.79
C GLU A 8 -16.78 -8.68 -11.87
N PRO A 9 -17.34 -7.46 -11.95
CA PRO A 9 -16.97 -6.39 -11.03
C PRO A 9 -17.20 -6.85 -9.59
N ARG A 10 -16.14 -6.80 -8.78
CA ARG A 10 -16.23 -7.17 -7.36
C ARG A 10 -17.34 -6.38 -6.69
N ALA A 11 -18.15 -7.05 -5.87
CA ALA A 11 -19.26 -6.43 -5.15
C ALA A 11 -18.81 -5.15 -4.43
N ASN A 12 -19.66 -4.11 -4.49
CA ASN A 12 -19.42 -2.85 -3.82
C ASN A 12 -19.18 -3.09 -2.33
N ALA A 13 -18.13 -2.51 -1.77
CA ALA A 13 -17.88 -2.67 -0.34
C ALA A 13 -18.86 -1.82 0.49
N SER A 14 -19.12 -2.25 1.72
CA SER A 14 -20.09 -1.61 2.62
C SER A 14 -19.83 -0.12 2.85
N TYR A 15 -20.87 0.71 2.81
CA TYR A 15 -20.78 2.16 2.99
C TYR A 15 -20.91 2.52 4.47
N TRP A 16 -19.89 3.19 5.03
CA TRP A 16 -19.95 3.81 6.36
C TRP A 16 -19.16 5.12 6.40
N THR A 17 -19.58 6.07 7.24
CA THR A 17 -19.11 7.46 7.26
C THR A 17 -17.59 7.62 7.39
N GLY A 18 -16.94 6.79 8.22
CA GLY A 18 -15.49 6.82 8.41
C GLY A 18 -14.65 6.22 7.26
N ARG A 19 -15.26 5.50 6.32
CA ARG A 19 -14.53 4.71 5.30
C ARG A 19 -13.67 5.58 4.39
N ARG A 20 -14.16 6.78 4.04
CA ARG A 20 -13.47 7.72 3.14
C ARG A 20 -12.16 8.25 3.72
N TRP A 21 -12.13 8.50 5.03
CA TRP A 21 -10.92 8.95 5.72
C TRP A 21 -9.90 7.83 5.82
N PHE A 22 -10.32 6.61 6.17
CA PHE A 22 -9.43 5.45 6.18
C PHE A 22 -8.88 5.12 4.78
N SER A 23 -9.68 5.27 3.72
CA SER A 23 -9.23 4.97 2.35
C SER A 23 -8.24 6.01 1.84
N ALA A 24 -8.43 7.29 2.20
CA ALA A 24 -7.44 8.34 1.97
C ALA A 24 -6.13 8.09 2.75
N LEU A 25 -6.22 7.68 4.02
CA LEU A 25 -5.03 7.33 4.82
C LEU A 25 -4.27 6.15 4.22
N ASP A 26 -4.94 5.06 3.82
CA ASP A 26 -4.31 3.93 3.12
C ASP A 26 -3.68 4.36 1.77
N ALA A 27 -4.34 5.25 1.03
CA ALA A 27 -3.85 5.75 -0.25
C ALA A 27 -2.52 6.52 -0.13
N VAL A 28 -2.31 7.23 0.99
CA VAL A 28 -1.08 8.00 1.27
C VAL A 28 -0.03 7.15 1.99
N ALA A 29 -0.45 6.27 2.91
CA ALA A 29 0.46 5.49 3.74
C ALA A 29 1.42 4.62 2.90
N TRP A 30 0.92 3.97 1.85
CA TRP A 30 1.74 3.07 1.02
C TRP A 30 2.85 3.79 0.25
N PRO A 31 2.56 4.88 -0.48
CA PRO A 31 3.60 5.71 -1.09
C PRO A 31 4.59 6.27 -0.06
N MET A 32 4.10 6.66 1.12
CA MET A 32 4.94 7.24 2.16
C MET A 32 5.92 6.22 2.77
N VAL A 33 5.51 4.94 2.90
CA VAL A 33 6.41 3.84 3.29
C VAL A 33 7.61 3.73 2.34
N TRP A 34 7.40 3.86 1.02
CA TRP A 34 8.51 3.82 0.06
C TRP A 34 9.47 4.99 0.22
N VAL A 35 8.95 6.19 0.45
CA VAL A 35 9.79 7.38 0.72
C VAL A 35 10.61 7.18 2.00
N LEU A 36 9.98 6.67 3.07
CA LEU A 36 10.66 6.37 4.32
C LEU A 36 11.75 5.32 4.12
N LEU A 37 11.47 4.22 3.42
CA LEU A 37 12.49 3.19 3.14
C LEU A 37 13.69 3.77 2.38
N VAL A 38 13.46 4.62 1.38
CA VAL A 38 14.56 5.25 0.63
C VAL A 38 15.35 6.23 1.49
N SER A 39 14.70 6.91 2.44
CA SER A 39 15.37 7.82 3.37
C SER A 39 16.29 7.12 4.38
N GLN A 40 16.18 5.80 4.54
CA GLN A 40 17.05 5.03 5.45
C GLN A 40 18.38 4.62 4.81
N PHE A 41 18.58 4.86 3.51
CA PHE A 41 19.85 4.54 2.87
C PHE A 41 20.88 5.63 3.18
N ASP A 42 21.96 5.26 3.87
CA ASP A 42 23.12 6.15 4.15
C ASP A 42 24.00 6.42 2.90
N VAL A 43 23.64 5.83 1.76
CA VAL A 43 24.38 5.97 0.50
C VAL A 43 23.68 7.03 -0.37
N PRO A 44 24.42 7.93 -1.05
CA PRO A 44 23.82 8.89 -1.97
C PRO A 44 23.08 8.18 -3.11
N VAL A 45 21.75 8.14 -3.02
CA VAL A 45 20.86 7.51 -4.00
C VAL A 45 20.76 8.30 -5.31
N GLY A 46 21.30 9.53 -5.35
CA GLY A 46 21.29 10.41 -6.51
C GLY A 46 19.86 10.70 -6.99
N ILE A 47 19.63 10.59 -8.30
CA ILE A 47 18.34 10.85 -8.96
C ILE A 47 17.23 9.89 -8.49
N VAL A 48 17.59 8.70 -7.99
CA VAL A 48 16.62 7.68 -7.57
C VAL A 48 15.75 8.18 -6.42
N GLY A 49 16.31 8.91 -5.46
CA GLY A 49 15.57 9.45 -4.30
C GLY A 49 14.41 10.36 -4.73
N PRO A 50 14.69 11.49 -5.42
CA PRO A 50 13.66 12.38 -5.96
C PRO A 50 12.68 11.68 -6.90
N MET A 51 13.15 10.72 -7.70
CA MET A 51 12.28 9.95 -8.61
C MET A 51 11.28 9.09 -7.85
N VAL A 52 11.71 8.39 -6.79
CA VAL A 52 10.80 7.63 -5.92
C VAL A 52 9.78 8.54 -5.26
N VAL A 53 10.19 9.73 -4.80
CA VAL A 53 9.25 10.72 -4.23
C VAL A 53 8.22 11.19 -5.26
N ALA A 54 8.65 11.51 -6.48
CA ALA A 54 7.73 11.93 -7.56
C ALA A 54 6.72 10.83 -7.92
N ILE A 55 7.20 9.59 -8.05
CA ILE A 55 6.36 8.42 -8.31
C ILE A 55 5.39 8.17 -7.14
N ALA A 56 5.86 8.28 -5.91
CA ALA A 56 5.04 8.15 -4.70
C ALA A 56 3.92 9.21 -4.67
N LEU A 57 4.21 10.46 -5.02
CA LEU A 57 3.21 11.52 -5.12
C LEU A 57 2.17 11.25 -6.20
N LEU A 58 2.59 10.82 -7.39
CA LEU A 58 1.68 10.47 -8.48
C LEU A 58 0.73 9.33 -8.10
N PHE A 59 1.26 8.25 -7.53
CA PHE A 59 0.43 7.14 -7.06
C PHE A 59 -0.48 7.54 -5.90
N SER A 60 0.00 8.37 -4.98
CA SER A 60 -0.83 8.89 -3.89
C SER A 60 -2.01 9.70 -4.44
N ALA A 61 -1.78 10.61 -5.39
CA ALA A 61 -2.82 11.42 -6.01
C ALA A 61 -3.87 10.58 -6.75
N GLU A 62 -3.44 9.61 -7.56
CA GLU A 62 -4.35 8.70 -8.28
C GLU A 62 -5.21 7.89 -7.30
N ARG A 63 -4.60 7.41 -6.21
CA ARG A 63 -5.29 6.60 -5.20
C ARG A 63 -6.22 7.43 -4.34
N ILE A 64 -5.87 8.66 -3.99
CA ILE A 64 -6.76 9.61 -3.31
C ILE A 64 -7.96 9.93 -4.20
N HIS A 65 -7.73 10.22 -5.49
CA HIS A 65 -8.82 10.48 -6.43
C HIS A 65 -9.79 9.28 -6.47
N ARG A 66 -9.29 8.05 -6.58
CA ARG A 66 -10.12 6.84 -6.52
C ARG A 66 -10.81 6.63 -5.16
N ALA A 67 -10.10 6.87 -4.06
CA ALA A 67 -10.64 6.75 -2.70
C ALA A 67 -11.76 7.76 -2.42
N VAL A 68 -11.69 8.94 -3.03
CA VAL A 68 -12.65 10.03 -2.87
C VAL A 68 -13.82 9.93 -3.84
N TRP A 69 -13.57 9.80 -5.15
CA TRP A 69 -14.61 9.78 -6.19
C TRP A 69 -15.24 8.40 -6.40
N VAL A 70 -14.50 7.33 -6.13
CA VAL A 70 -14.93 5.93 -6.42
C VAL A 70 -14.80 5.05 -5.18
N ASN A 71 -15.06 5.63 -3.99
CA ASN A 71 -14.87 4.98 -2.69
C ASN A 71 -15.59 3.62 -2.60
N HIS A 72 -16.76 3.49 -3.23
CA HIS A 72 -17.55 2.25 -3.23
C HIS A 72 -16.78 1.05 -3.81
N ARG A 73 -15.87 1.28 -4.77
CA ARG A 73 -14.96 0.27 -5.36
C ARG A 73 -13.58 0.22 -4.71
N TYR A 74 -13.25 1.13 -3.78
CA TYR A 74 -11.92 1.16 -3.17
C TYR A 74 -11.79 0.09 -2.07
N TRP A 75 -10.85 -0.83 -2.27
CA TRP A 75 -10.50 -1.88 -1.31
C TRP A 75 -9.16 -1.54 -0.65
N PHE A 76 -9.13 -1.56 0.70
CA PHE A 76 -7.95 -1.27 1.49
C PHE A 76 -6.79 -2.18 1.12
N THR A 77 -5.69 -1.62 0.61
CA THR A 77 -4.48 -2.40 0.34
C THR A 77 -3.72 -2.75 1.60
N THR A 78 -3.85 -1.93 2.66
CA THR A 78 -3.31 -2.21 4.00
C THR A 78 -3.74 -3.60 4.48
N TRP A 79 -4.97 -4.03 4.20
CA TRP A 79 -5.46 -5.33 4.67
C TRP A 79 -4.86 -6.53 3.92
N ARG A 80 -4.47 -6.31 2.66
CA ARG A 80 -3.85 -7.35 1.82
C ARG A 80 -2.38 -7.52 2.19
N TRP A 81 -1.67 -6.42 2.35
CA TRP A 81 -0.23 -6.45 2.64
C TRP A 81 0.10 -6.50 4.13
N GLY A 82 -0.72 -5.90 4.99
CA GLY A 82 -0.52 -5.92 6.43
C GLY A 82 -0.47 -7.35 6.99
N ARG A 83 -1.31 -8.26 6.47
CA ARG A 83 -1.24 -9.69 6.83
C ARG A 83 0.10 -10.33 6.47
N ILE A 84 0.65 -10.01 5.30
CA ILE A 84 1.95 -10.52 4.85
C ILE A 84 3.07 -9.95 5.72
N VAL A 85 3.06 -8.63 5.97
CA VAL A 85 4.06 -7.96 6.82
C VAL A 85 4.04 -8.51 8.25
N ILE A 86 2.86 -8.68 8.84
CA ILE A 86 2.72 -9.28 10.18
C ILE A 86 3.27 -10.70 10.19
N ALA A 87 2.93 -11.53 9.19
CA ALA A 87 3.44 -12.89 9.10
C ALA A 87 4.99 -12.91 9.02
N LEU A 88 5.57 -12.04 8.19
CA LEU A 88 7.02 -11.90 8.08
C LEU A 88 7.67 -11.42 9.39
N MET A 89 7.05 -10.47 10.10
CA MET A 89 7.54 -10.03 11.42
C MET A 89 7.49 -11.15 12.45
N VAL A 90 6.42 -11.95 12.49
CA VAL A 90 6.31 -13.10 13.40
C VAL A 90 7.42 -14.11 13.11
N ILE A 91 7.66 -14.42 11.83
CA ILE A 91 8.75 -15.32 11.42
C ILE A 91 10.10 -14.77 11.88
N GLY A 92 10.38 -13.48 11.62
CA GLY A 92 11.62 -12.83 12.03
C GLY A 92 11.83 -12.82 13.56
N LEU A 93 10.74 -12.63 14.32
CA LEU A 93 10.77 -12.64 15.78
C LEU A 93 11.05 -14.04 16.33
N VAL A 94 10.42 -15.07 15.78
CA VAL A 94 10.71 -16.47 16.14
C VAL A 94 12.17 -16.80 15.86
N LEU A 95 12.66 -16.47 14.65
CA LEU A 95 14.06 -16.70 14.27
C LEU A 95 15.04 -16.00 15.23
N LYS A 96 14.74 -14.74 15.58
CA LYS A 96 15.57 -13.97 16.53
C LYS A 96 15.64 -14.66 17.89
N PHE A 97 14.51 -15.14 18.42
CA PHE A 97 14.49 -15.85 19.70
C PHE A 97 15.18 -17.21 19.64
N THR A 98 15.04 -17.96 18.53
CA THR A 98 15.71 -19.26 18.39
C THR A 98 17.22 -19.17 18.19
N VAL A 99 17.71 -18.09 17.57
CA VAL A 99 19.16 -17.89 17.33
C VAL A 99 19.84 -17.19 18.50
N SER A 100 19.10 -16.42 19.31
CA SER A 100 19.62 -15.74 20.51
C SER A 100 19.45 -16.56 21.79
N ALA A 101 18.90 -17.78 21.72
CA ALA A 101 18.75 -18.74 22.80
C ALA A 101 19.82 -19.84 22.67
#